data_AF-A0A0J7NAL8-F1
#
_entry.id   AF-A0A0J7NAL8-F1
#
_cell.length_a   1.000
_cell.length_b   1.000
_cell.length_c   1.000
_cell.angle_alpha   90.00
_cell.angle_beta   90.00
_cell.angle_gamma   90.00
#
_symmetry.space_group_name_H-M   'P 1'
#
loop_
_entity.id
_entity.type
_entity.pdbx_description
1 polymer ?
#
loop_
_entity_poly.entity_id
_entity_poly.type
_entity_poly.pdbx_seq_one_letter_code
_entity_poly.pdbx_strand_id
1 'polypeptide(L)'
;MFDIYQVYDKAIELYTKAIELNPSVAVYYGNRSIAYLRTECFGYALTDASKAIELNKNYVKGYYRRAAAYMSLGKFKLALTDYQTVVKARPNDKDAKERYTECRKMVKVLAFQEAISVEEKKNIADMINLEAMAIEDEYTGPKLVDGKVTLQFMQDLLEWYRNQNKLHRKYAYKILLDIKSWFMAQPSLVDITIPEDSNHESATMNQMYGFDGEVKAKYSTQMAELFTEVYNWLPLAHCLNNRVLVMHGGLFSRDDVTLQEIRDIDRNRQPPDEGLMCELLWSDPQPQKGRAPSKRGVGVQFGPDVTQNFLRMNSLDYIVRSHEVKNDGYEVGHDGKCITVFSAPNYCDTMGNRGAFIILNGKDMRPYFTSYEAMPHPNVRPMAYANSLLKFMC
;
A
#
# COMPACT_ATOMS: atom_id res chain seq x y z
N MET A 1 10.29 15.27 20.43
CA MET A 1 10.12 13.87 20.01
C MET A 1 10.68 13.81 18.59
N PHE A 2 11.80 13.12 18.36
CA PHE A 2 12.41 13.09 17.03
C PHE A 2 11.59 12.18 16.11
N ASP A 3 11.26 12.68 14.92
CA ASP A 3 10.59 11.95 13.84
C ASP A 3 11.42 10.71 13.45
N ILE A 4 10.82 9.52 13.56
CA ILE A 4 11.51 8.24 13.40
C ILE A 4 11.99 8.05 11.95
N TYR A 5 11.31 8.58 10.93
CA TYR A 5 11.82 8.56 9.55
C TYR A 5 12.93 9.58 9.35
N GLN A 6 12.85 10.76 9.98
CA GLN A 6 13.97 11.71 9.96
C GLN A 6 15.25 11.07 10.53
N VAL A 7 15.10 10.18 11.53
CA VAL A 7 16.22 9.39 12.07
C VAL A 7 16.71 8.33 11.07
N TYR A 8 15.81 7.61 10.40
CA TYR A 8 16.21 6.58 9.43
C TYR A 8 16.79 7.15 8.13
N ASP A 9 16.24 8.22 7.59
CA ASP A 9 16.79 8.94 6.43
C ASP A 9 18.18 9.48 6.76
N LYS A 10 18.33 10.07 7.95
CA LYS A 10 19.64 10.51 8.42
C LYS A 10 20.61 9.34 8.62
N ALA A 11 20.13 8.21 9.13
CA ALA A 11 20.94 7.00 9.26
C ALA A 11 21.38 6.46 7.90
N ILE A 12 20.49 6.48 6.89
CA ILE A 12 20.82 6.09 5.51
C ILE A 12 21.91 7.00 4.94
N GLU A 13 21.78 8.32 5.11
CA GLU A 13 22.80 9.30 4.68
C GLU A 13 24.15 9.03 5.34
N LEU A 14 24.17 8.85 6.67
CA LEU A 14 25.40 8.63 7.44
C LEU A 14 26.06 7.28 7.10
N TYR A 15 25.28 6.20 6.95
CA TYR A 15 25.83 4.92 6.52
C TYR A 15 26.33 4.96 5.08
N THR A 16 25.70 5.76 4.21
CA THR A 16 26.18 5.96 2.84
C THR A 16 27.56 6.62 2.84
N LYS A 17 27.75 7.69 3.61
CA LYS A 17 29.07 8.32 3.80
C LYS A 17 30.10 7.36 4.40
N ALA A 18 29.70 6.53 5.36
CA ALA A 18 30.60 5.51 5.93
C ALA A 18 31.03 4.46 4.90
N ILE A 19 30.12 4.05 4.01
CA ILE A 19 30.39 3.10 2.92
C ILE A 19 31.29 3.71 1.85
N GLU A 20 31.08 4.99 1.50
CA GLU A 20 31.95 5.72 0.58
C GLU A 20 33.41 5.77 1.08
N LEU A 21 33.60 5.95 2.40
CA LEU A 21 34.92 5.95 3.02
C LEU A 21 35.51 4.54 3.17
N ASN A 22 34.70 3.53 3.47
CA ASN A 22 35.15 2.14 3.57
C ASN A 22 34.07 1.14 3.10
N PRO A 23 34.12 0.72 1.83
CA PRO A 23 33.08 -0.10 1.22
C PRO A 23 33.20 -1.60 1.56
N SER A 24 34.20 -2.01 2.37
CA SER A 24 34.49 -3.41 2.68
C SER A 24 33.88 -3.90 4.01
N VAL A 25 33.20 -3.03 4.75
CA VAL A 25 32.66 -3.36 6.08
C VAL A 25 31.22 -3.87 5.98
N ALA A 26 31.03 -5.17 6.10
CA ALA A 26 29.71 -5.83 6.04
C ALA A 26 28.65 -5.21 6.99
N VAL A 27 29.07 -4.75 8.18
CA VAL A 27 28.18 -4.16 9.18
C VAL A 27 27.51 -2.88 8.68
N TYR A 28 28.18 -2.07 7.86
CA TYR A 28 27.62 -0.81 7.36
C TYR A 28 26.42 -1.09 6.44
N TYR A 29 26.58 -1.99 5.48
CA TYR A 29 25.49 -2.43 4.61
C TYR A 29 24.38 -3.12 5.40
N GLY A 30 24.72 -3.96 6.39
CA GLY A 30 23.71 -4.61 7.23
C GLY A 30 22.86 -3.63 8.05
N ASN A 31 23.45 -2.52 8.49
CA ASN A 31 22.73 -1.49 9.25
C ASN A 31 21.95 -0.54 8.33
N ARG A 32 22.50 -0.19 7.16
CA ARG A 32 21.75 0.60 6.16
C ARG A 32 20.57 -0.20 5.60
N SER A 33 20.73 -1.51 5.41
CA SER A 33 19.64 -2.43 5.04
C SER A 33 18.45 -2.40 6.01
N ILE A 34 18.68 -2.38 7.33
CA ILE A 34 17.55 -2.25 8.28
C ILE A 34 16.92 -0.86 8.25
N ALA A 35 17.70 0.20 8.03
CA ALA A 35 17.12 1.53 7.84
C ALA A 35 16.22 1.57 6.59
N TYR A 36 16.64 0.91 5.50
CA TYR A 36 15.81 0.71 4.30
C TYR A 36 14.57 -0.15 4.57
N LEU A 37 14.65 -1.21 5.40
CA LEU A 37 13.46 -1.99 5.77
C LEU A 37 12.42 -1.14 6.53
N ARG A 38 12.90 -0.23 7.39
CA ARG A 38 12.03 0.65 8.19
C ARG A 38 11.40 1.78 7.38
N THR A 39 12.02 2.14 6.26
CA THR A 39 11.53 3.13 5.29
C THR A 39 10.89 2.48 4.06
N GLU A 40 10.53 1.19 4.17
CA GLU A 40 9.87 0.40 3.13
C GLU A 40 10.60 0.31 1.77
N CYS A 41 11.90 0.61 1.78
CA CYS A 41 12.80 0.49 0.63
C CYS A 41 13.33 -0.95 0.52
N PHE A 42 12.43 -1.91 0.35
CA PHE A 42 12.77 -3.35 0.44
C PHE A 42 13.77 -3.83 -0.61
N GLY A 43 13.76 -3.23 -1.81
CA GLY A 43 14.72 -3.53 -2.87
C GLY A 43 16.14 -3.10 -2.49
N TYR A 44 16.31 -1.90 -1.97
CA TYR A 44 17.60 -1.43 -1.46
C TYR A 44 18.05 -2.22 -0.22
N ALA A 45 17.12 -2.54 0.67
CA ALA A 45 17.40 -3.40 1.82
C ALA A 45 17.93 -4.78 1.40
N LEU A 46 17.34 -5.38 0.37
CA LEU A 46 17.76 -6.66 -0.22
C LEU A 46 19.18 -6.57 -0.81
N THR A 47 19.46 -5.51 -1.59
CA THR A 47 20.78 -5.27 -2.19
C THR A 47 21.86 -5.13 -1.12
N ASP A 48 21.65 -4.27 -0.13
CA ASP A 48 22.61 -4.05 0.97
C ASP A 48 22.79 -5.31 1.83
N ALA A 49 21.72 -6.03 2.14
CA ALA A 49 21.83 -7.27 2.91
C ALA A 49 22.63 -8.34 2.13
N SER A 50 22.45 -8.41 0.81
CA SER A 50 23.22 -9.30 -0.06
C SER A 50 24.70 -8.90 -0.09
N LYS A 51 24.99 -7.60 -0.21
CA LYS A 51 26.38 -7.09 -0.15
C LYS A 51 27.04 -7.36 1.19
N ALA A 52 26.30 -7.23 2.30
CA ALA A 52 26.80 -7.56 3.63
C ALA A 52 27.22 -9.05 3.74
N ILE A 53 26.43 -9.96 3.16
CA ILE A 53 26.71 -11.40 3.14
C ILE A 53 27.89 -11.72 2.20
N GLU A 54 27.98 -11.03 1.06
CA GLU A 54 29.10 -11.15 0.11
C GLU A 54 30.44 -10.79 0.79
N LEU A 55 30.46 -9.67 1.51
CA LEU A 55 31.64 -9.20 2.26
C LEU A 55 31.99 -10.11 3.45
N ASN A 56 30.97 -10.66 4.13
CA ASN A 56 31.18 -11.57 5.26
C ASN A 56 30.06 -12.61 5.35
N LYS A 57 30.34 -13.83 4.88
CA LYS A 57 29.41 -14.98 4.95
C LYS A 57 29.07 -15.43 6.37
N ASN A 58 29.87 -15.04 7.38
CA ASN A 58 29.59 -15.36 8.78
C ASN A 58 28.74 -14.28 9.46
N TYR A 59 28.41 -13.18 8.76
CA TYR A 59 27.57 -12.11 9.30
C TYR A 59 26.10 -12.51 9.31
N VAL A 60 25.68 -13.24 10.36
CA VAL A 60 24.32 -13.78 10.53
C VAL A 60 23.22 -12.71 10.41
N LYS A 61 23.48 -11.48 10.87
CA LYS A 61 22.53 -10.36 10.74
C LYS A 61 22.22 -10.04 9.28
N GLY A 62 23.18 -10.20 8.36
CA GLY A 62 22.96 -10.01 6.92
C GLY A 62 21.87 -10.94 6.37
N TYR A 63 21.95 -12.24 6.70
CA TYR A 63 20.91 -13.22 6.32
C TYR A 63 19.55 -12.86 6.91
N TYR A 64 19.51 -12.42 8.17
CA TYR A 64 18.27 -12.00 8.81
C TYR A 64 17.65 -10.77 8.11
N ARG A 65 18.46 -9.76 7.75
CA ARG A 65 17.97 -8.58 7.00
C ARG A 65 17.49 -8.96 5.61
N ARG A 66 18.20 -9.86 4.93
CA ARG A 66 17.83 -10.33 3.60
C ARG A 66 16.54 -11.15 3.62
N ALA A 67 16.37 -12.03 4.60
CA ALA A 67 15.13 -12.77 4.83
C ALA A 67 13.95 -11.82 5.08
N ALA A 68 14.14 -10.78 5.90
CA ALA A 68 13.11 -9.77 6.14
C ALA A 68 12.74 -9.00 4.86
N ALA A 69 13.72 -8.61 4.04
CA ALA A 69 13.46 -7.97 2.75
C ALA A 69 12.69 -8.90 1.80
N TYR A 70 13.09 -10.17 1.71
CA TYR A 70 12.37 -11.16 0.91
C TYR A 70 10.93 -11.38 1.39
N MET A 71 10.69 -11.39 2.71
CA MET A 71 9.35 -11.47 3.28
C MET A 71 8.48 -10.29 2.84
N SER A 72 9.00 -9.06 2.91
CA SER A 72 8.27 -7.86 2.48
C SER A 72 8.01 -7.83 0.97
N LEU A 73 8.86 -8.48 0.18
CA LEU A 73 8.71 -8.65 -1.27
C LEU A 73 7.86 -9.86 -1.68
N GLY A 74 7.26 -10.59 -0.74
CA GLY A 74 6.49 -11.81 -1.03
C GLY A 74 7.34 -13.02 -1.49
N LYS A 75 8.68 -12.92 -1.43
CA LYS A 75 9.63 -13.96 -1.87
C LYS A 75 9.87 -15.00 -0.77
N PHE A 76 8.80 -15.64 -0.29
CA PHE A 76 8.80 -16.48 0.91
C PHE A 76 9.72 -17.70 0.82
N LYS A 77 9.85 -18.32 -0.37
CA LYS A 77 10.76 -19.46 -0.60
C LYS A 77 12.22 -19.06 -0.36
N LEU A 78 12.64 -17.88 -0.83
CA LEU A 78 13.99 -17.34 -0.62
C LEU A 78 14.20 -16.90 0.84
N ALA A 79 13.21 -16.26 1.46
CA ALA A 79 13.26 -15.90 2.87
C ALA A 79 13.46 -17.13 3.78
N LEU A 80 12.77 -18.24 3.46
CA LEU A 80 12.88 -19.48 4.22
C LEU A 80 14.30 -20.05 4.21
N THR A 81 14.99 -19.99 3.07
CA THR A 81 16.39 -20.42 2.94
C THR A 81 17.32 -19.60 3.84
N ASP A 82 17.15 -18.28 3.87
CA ASP A 82 17.96 -17.40 4.73
C ASP A 82 17.64 -17.62 6.22
N TYR A 83 16.36 -17.76 6.60
CA TYR A 83 16.00 -18.10 7.98
C TYR A 83 16.54 -19.45 8.42
N GLN A 84 16.58 -20.44 7.53
CA GLN A 84 17.21 -21.73 7.81
C GLN A 84 18.70 -21.57 8.12
N THR A 85 19.40 -20.71 7.38
CA THR A 85 20.81 -20.37 7.65
C THR A 85 20.97 -19.71 9.02
N VAL A 86 20.10 -18.76 9.38
CA VAL A 86 20.14 -18.10 10.70
C VAL A 86 19.91 -19.10 11.83
N VAL A 87 18.89 -19.98 11.73
CA VAL A 87 18.60 -20.98 12.76
C VAL A 87 19.73 -22.00 12.91
N LYS A 88 20.38 -22.40 11.82
CA LYS A 88 21.58 -23.27 11.85
C LYS A 88 22.73 -22.59 12.60
N ALA A 89 22.97 -21.30 12.34
CA ALA A 89 24.05 -20.54 12.99
C ALA A 89 23.72 -20.19 14.46
N ARG A 90 22.44 -20.07 14.82
CA ARG A 90 21.96 -19.68 16.15
C ARG A 90 20.82 -20.61 16.62
N PRO A 91 21.11 -21.86 16.99
CA PRO A 91 20.10 -22.86 17.32
C PRO A 91 19.35 -22.57 18.62
N ASN A 92 19.80 -21.64 19.45
CA ASN A 92 19.11 -21.25 20.69
C ASN A 92 18.37 -19.90 20.58
N ASP A 93 18.43 -19.25 19.41
CA ASP A 93 17.72 -17.99 19.16
C ASP A 93 16.23 -18.27 18.93
N LYS A 94 15.41 -17.89 19.92
CA LYS A 94 13.97 -18.11 19.92
C LYS A 94 13.28 -17.33 18.79
N ASP A 95 13.66 -16.08 18.56
CA ASP A 95 13.09 -15.25 17.50
C ASP A 95 13.42 -15.85 16.12
N ALA A 96 14.66 -16.31 15.90
CA ALA A 96 15.03 -16.96 14.65
C ALA A 96 14.18 -18.22 14.36
N LYS A 97 13.93 -19.06 15.38
CA LYS A 97 13.09 -20.27 15.25
C LYS A 97 11.63 -19.95 14.96
N GLU A 98 11.07 -18.96 15.67
CA GLU A 98 9.71 -18.49 15.45
C GLU A 98 9.56 -17.99 14.00
N ARG A 99 10.51 -17.17 13.54
CA ARG A 99 10.48 -16.62 12.19
C ARG A 99 10.60 -17.68 11.10
N TYR A 100 11.50 -18.64 11.26
CA TYR A 100 11.62 -19.78 10.36
C TYR A 100 10.32 -20.60 10.29
N THR A 101 9.72 -20.89 11.45
CA THR A 101 8.50 -21.70 11.54
C THR A 101 7.34 -21.01 10.84
N GLU A 102 7.20 -19.71 11.06
CA GLU A 102 6.13 -18.91 10.48
C GLU A 102 6.31 -18.75 8.96
N CYS A 103 7.53 -18.49 8.49
CA CYS A 103 7.85 -18.43 7.07
C CYS A 103 7.56 -19.77 6.37
N ARG A 104 7.91 -20.88 7.02
CA ARG A 104 7.62 -22.24 6.52
C ARG A 104 6.12 -22.49 6.39
N LYS A 105 5.30 -22.01 7.32
CA LYS A 105 3.83 -22.13 7.21
C LYS A 105 3.34 -21.37 5.98
N MET A 106 3.81 -20.15 5.77
CA MET A 106 3.41 -19.34 4.60
C MET A 106 3.78 -20.01 3.28
N VAL A 107 5.00 -20.55 3.16
CA VAL A 107 5.42 -21.30 1.96
C VAL A 107 4.52 -22.52 1.72
N LYS A 108 4.10 -23.23 2.77
CA LYS A 108 3.17 -24.36 2.64
C LYS A 108 1.77 -23.91 2.21
N VAL A 109 1.26 -22.82 2.77
CA VAL A 109 -0.05 -22.26 2.39
C VAL A 109 -0.03 -21.85 0.92
N LEU A 110 1.02 -21.17 0.45
CA LEU A 110 1.16 -20.78 -0.95
C LEU A 110 1.28 -21.98 -1.88
N ALA A 111 2.09 -22.98 -1.53
CA ALA A 111 2.19 -24.19 -2.32
C ALA A 111 0.85 -24.94 -2.39
N PHE A 112 0.07 -24.93 -1.31
CA PHE A 112 -1.28 -25.49 -1.31
C PHE A 112 -2.22 -24.67 -2.20
N GLN A 113 -2.19 -23.33 -2.10
CA GLN A 113 -2.98 -22.43 -2.94
C GLN A 113 -2.65 -22.56 -4.44
N GLU A 114 -1.37 -22.65 -4.79
CA GLU A 114 -0.89 -22.94 -6.15
C GLU A 114 -1.40 -24.31 -6.64
N ALA A 115 -1.45 -25.32 -5.76
CA ALA A 115 -1.91 -26.66 -6.13
C ALA A 115 -3.43 -26.76 -6.32
N ILE A 116 -4.22 -25.89 -5.67
CA ILE A 116 -5.69 -25.86 -5.79
C ILE A 116 -6.20 -24.75 -6.71
N SER A 117 -5.32 -23.95 -7.32
CA SER A 117 -5.74 -22.85 -8.19
C SER A 117 -6.38 -23.43 -9.44
N VAL A 118 -7.70 -23.29 -9.55
CA VAL A 118 -8.48 -23.62 -10.74
C VAL A 118 -8.56 -22.42 -11.68
N GLU A 119 -8.64 -22.67 -12.99
CA GLU A 119 -8.72 -21.62 -14.02
C GLU A 119 -10.02 -20.79 -13.94
N GLU A 120 -11.14 -21.39 -13.52
CA GLU A 120 -12.39 -20.69 -13.27
C GLU A 120 -12.64 -20.51 -11.76
N LYS A 121 -12.35 -19.31 -11.24
CA LYS A 121 -12.81 -18.91 -9.91
C LYS A 121 -14.31 -18.67 -9.96
N LYS A 122 -15.10 -19.51 -9.27
CA LYS A 122 -16.50 -19.19 -8.99
C LYS A 122 -16.56 -17.90 -8.18
N ASN A 123 -17.35 -16.96 -8.66
CA ASN A 123 -17.54 -15.66 -8.04
C ASN A 123 -18.25 -15.82 -6.68
N ILE A 124 -17.61 -15.37 -5.60
CA ILE A 124 -18.15 -15.52 -4.24
C ILE A 124 -19.45 -14.75 -4.07
N ALA A 125 -19.62 -13.65 -4.80
CA ALA A 125 -20.87 -12.88 -4.82
C ALA A 125 -22.08 -13.77 -5.14
N ASP A 126 -21.93 -14.74 -6.05
CA ASP A 126 -23.02 -15.62 -6.49
C ASP A 126 -23.38 -16.68 -5.44
N MET A 127 -22.51 -16.92 -4.46
CA MET A 127 -22.74 -17.87 -3.37
C MET A 127 -23.40 -17.24 -2.14
N ILE A 128 -23.48 -15.91 -2.08
CA ILE A 128 -24.00 -15.18 -0.91
C ILE A 128 -25.52 -14.99 -1.05
N ASN A 129 -26.29 -15.68 -0.20
CA ASN A 129 -27.73 -15.45 -0.08
C ASN A 129 -28.03 -14.50 1.08
N LEU A 130 -28.23 -13.22 0.77
CA LEU A 130 -28.55 -12.18 1.77
C LEU A 130 -29.92 -12.37 2.44
N GLU A 131 -30.89 -12.95 1.73
CA GLU A 131 -32.26 -13.13 2.25
C GLU A 131 -32.30 -14.17 3.37
N ALA A 132 -31.51 -15.24 3.23
CA ALA A 132 -31.37 -16.28 4.24
C ALA A 132 -30.63 -15.82 5.51
N MET A 133 -29.99 -14.64 5.50
CA MET A 133 -29.29 -14.11 6.68
C MET A 133 -30.28 -13.46 7.64
N ALA A 134 -30.57 -14.14 8.76
CA ALA A 134 -31.25 -13.55 9.89
C ALA A 134 -30.39 -12.46 10.55
N ILE A 135 -31.05 -11.49 11.17
CA ILE A 135 -30.43 -10.51 12.06
C ILE A 135 -30.93 -10.87 13.45
N GLU A 136 -30.01 -11.05 14.39
CA GLU A 136 -30.34 -11.40 15.76
C GLU A 136 -31.08 -10.23 16.45
N ASP A 137 -32.05 -10.55 17.31
CA ASP A 137 -32.91 -9.55 17.98
C ASP A 137 -32.10 -8.60 18.88
N GLU A 138 -30.95 -9.06 19.38
CA GLU A 138 -30.02 -8.29 20.20
C GLU A 138 -29.21 -7.27 19.40
N TYR A 139 -29.27 -7.29 18.06
CA TYR A 139 -28.55 -6.34 17.23
C TYR A 139 -29.23 -4.96 17.22
N THR A 140 -28.60 -4.03 17.95
CA THR A 140 -29.04 -2.64 18.12
C THR A 140 -28.28 -1.65 17.23
N GLY A 141 -27.37 -2.14 16.37
CA GLY A 141 -26.57 -1.29 15.51
C GLY A 141 -27.30 -0.78 14.25
N PRO A 142 -26.59 -0.04 13.38
CA PRO A 142 -27.14 0.56 12.17
C PRO A 142 -27.77 -0.46 11.22
N LYS A 143 -28.93 -0.10 10.64
CA LYS A 143 -29.69 -0.96 9.72
C LYS A 143 -29.89 -0.25 8.38
N LEU A 144 -29.68 -0.95 7.28
CA LEU A 144 -30.01 -0.42 5.95
C LEU A 144 -31.52 -0.23 5.83
N VAL A 145 -31.94 0.87 5.21
CA VAL A 145 -33.36 1.15 4.91
C VAL A 145 -33.62 0.69 3.49
N ASP A 146 -34.57 -0.24 3.31
CA ASP A 146 -34.89 -0.88 2.02
C ASP A 146 -33.65 -1.46 1.30
N GLY A 147 -32.69 -1.96 2.07
CA GLY A 147 -31.43 -2.50 1.56
C GLY A 147 -30.49 -1.47 0.92
N LYS A 148 -30.73 -0.17 1.13
CA LYS A 148 -29.92 0.93 0.59
C LYS A 148 -29.13 1.65 1.69
N VAL A 149 -27.97 2.14 1.31
CA VAL A 149 -27.16 3.06 2.12
C VAL A 149 -27.80 4.44 2.07
N THR A 150 -28.01 5.05 3.23
CA THR A 150 -28.54 6.42 3.37
C THR A 150 -27.57 7.27 4.18
N LEU A 151 -27.73 8.60 4.13
CA LEU A 151 -26.92 9.52 4.95
C LEU A 151 -27.05 9.20 6.44
N GLN A 152 -28.28 8.96 6.92
CA GLN A 152 -28.53 8.59 8.32
C GLN A 152 -27.82 7.29 8.69
N PHE A 153 -27.92 6.25 7.85
CA PHE A 153 -27.20 5.01 8.08
C PHE A 153 -25.68 5.23 8.20
N MET A 154 -25.11 6.08 7.34
CA MET A 154 -23.68 6.40 7.40
C MET A 154 -23.29 7.16 8.66
N GLN A 155 -24.11 8.12 9.12
CA GLN A 155 -23.89 8.83 10.38
C GLN A 155 -23.93 7.89 11.58
N ASP A 156 -24.93 7.01 11.63
CA ASP A 156 -25.07 6.01 12.68
C ASP A 156 -23.90 5.01 12.65
N LEU A 157 -23.46 4.60 11.45
CA LEU A 157 -22.32 3.70 11.26
C LEU A 157 -21.01 4.31 11.73
N LEU A 158 -20.77 5.59 11.43
CA LEU A 158 -19.59 6.30 11.92
C LEU A 158 -19.54 6.34 13.44
N GLU A 159 -20.67 6.67 14.09
CA GLU A 159 -20.74 6.67 15.56
C GLU A 159 -20.61 5.26 16.15
N TRP A 160 -21.22 4.26 15.50
CA TRP A 160 -21.10 2.85 15.90
C TRP A 160 -19.65 2.38 15.89
N TYR A 161 -18.89 2.71 14.83
CA TYR A 161 -17.47 2.40 14.72
C TYR A 161 -16.58 3.21 15.65
N ARG A 162 -16.93 4.48 15.92
CA ARG A 162 -16.22 5.31 16.90
C ARG A 162 -16.25 4.69 18.30
N ASN A 163 -17.34 4.01 18.63
CA ASN A 163 -17.51 3.22 19.86
C ASN A 163 -16.97 1.78 19.76
N GLN A 164 -16.15 1.48 18.75
CA GLN A 164 -15.53 0.17 18.51
C GLN A 164 -16.51 -1.00 18.29
N ASN A 165 -17.77 -0.70 17.98
CA ASN A 165 -18.75 -1.75 17.69
C ASN A 165 -18.60 -2.28 16.26
N LYS A 166 -19.25 -3.41 15.98
CA LYS A 166 -19.15 -4.11 14.69
C LYS A 166 -20.47 -4.03 13.92
N LEU A 167 -20.41 -3.69 12.63
CA LEU A 167 -21.58 -3.72 11.74
C LEU A 167 -21.99 -5.18 11.51
N HIS A 168 -23.30 -5.45 11.51
CA HIS A 168 -23.81 -6.80 11.24
C HIS A 168 -23.40 -7.28 9.83
N ARG A 169 -23.01 -8.55 9.72
CA ARG A 169 -22.44 -9.16 8.49
C ARG A 169 -23.35 -9.03 7.26
N LYS A 170 -24.67 -9.10 7.44
CA LYS A 170 -25.65 -8.95 6.34
C LYS A 170 -25.51 -7.60 5.63
N TYR A 171 -25.36 -6.53 6.40
CA TYR A 171 -25.21 -5.18 5.85
C TYR A 171 -23.83 -4.96 5.24
N ALA A 172 -22.77 -5.52 5.85
CA ALA A 172 -21.44 -5.50 5.27
C ALA A 172 -21.40 -6.19 3.90
N TYR A 173 -21.98 -7.40 3.77
CA TYR A 173 -22.09 -8.08 2.48
C TYR A 173 -22.89 -7.27 1.46
N LYS A 174 -24.03 -6.69 1.85
CA LYS A 174 -24.84 -5.86 0.93
C LYS A 174 -24.04 -4.68 0.38
N ILE A 175 -23.33 -3.94 1.24
CA ILE A 175 -22.49 -2.81 0.83
C ILE A 175 -21.40 -3.27 -0.15
N LEU A 176 -20.77 -4.42 0.12
CA LEU A 176 -19.71 -4.96 -0.75
C LEU A 176 -20.23 -5.43 -2.11
N LEU A 177 -21.40 -6.05 -2.15
CA LEU A 177 -22.02 -6.48 -3.40
C LEU A 177 -22.43 -5.27 -4.27
N ASP A 178 -22.96 -4.23 -3.64
CA ASP A 178 -23.35 -2.98 -4.32
C ASP A 178 -22.12 -2.26 -4.89
N ILE A 179 -21.07 -2.07 -4.07
CA ILE A 179 -19.87 -1.35 -4.53
C ILE A 179 -19.08 -2.16 -5.56
N LYS A 180 -19.06 -3.50 -5.46
CA LYS A 180 -18.48 -4.36 -6.51
C LYS A 180 -19.17 -4.14 -7.84
N SER A 181 -20.51 -4.17 -7.86
CA SER A 181 -21.30 -3.93 -9.07
C SER A 181 -21.04 -2.53 -9.65
N TRP A 182 -20.91 -1.52 -8.78
CA TRP A 182 -20.57 -0.16 -9.19
C TRP A 182 -19.17 -0.07 -9.80
N PHE A 183 -18.15 -0.65 -9.16
CA PHE A 183 -16.77 -0.67 -9.66
C PHE A 183 -16.63 -1.45 -10.97
N MET A 184 -17.35 -2.56 -11.14
CA MET A 184 -17.37 -3.34 -12.38
C MET A 184 -17.82 -2.51 -13.59
N ALA A 185 -18.73 -1.55 -13.37
CA ALA A 185 -19.22 -0.66 -14.42
C ALA A 185 -18.25 0.50 -14.75
N GLN A 186 -17.22 0.73 -13.93
CA GLN A 186 -16.25 1.80 -14.16
C GLN A 186 -15.11 1.35 -15.09
N PRO A 187 -14.53 2.26 -15.90
CA PRO A 187 -13.26 2.02 -16.57
C PRO A 187 -12.08 1.98 -15.59
N SER A 188 -10.92 1.51 -16.05
CA SER A 188 -9.69 1.47 -15.23
C SER A 188 -9.12 2.86 -14.97
N LEU A 189 -9.37 3.83 -15.87
CA LEU A 189 -9.18 5.26 -15.67
C LEU A 189 -10.53 5.95 -15.69
N VAL A 190 -10.94 6.55 -14.58
CA VAL A 190 -12.22 7.26 -14.45
C VAL A 190 -12.02 8.75 -14.71
N ASP A 191 -12.75 9.29 -15.68
CA ASP A 191 -12.76 10.72 -15.98
C ASP A 191 -13.77 11.44 -15.06
N ILE A 192 -13.32 12.46 -14.33
CA ILE A 192 -14.13 13.24 -13.38
C ILE A 192 -14.19 14.69 -13.86
N THR A 193 -15.40 15.22 -14.01
CA THR A 193 -15.62 16.65 -14.25
C THR A 193 -15.92 17.36 -12.94
N ILE A 194 -15.06 18.32 -12.58
CA ILE A 194 -15.21 19.25 -11.45
C ILE A 194 -15.80 20.56 -12.02
N PRO A 195 -17.04 20.92 -11.68
CA PRO A 195 -17.66 22.16 -12.16
C PRO A 195 -16.94 23.41 -11.64
N GLU A 196 -16.98 24.50 -12.42
CA GLU A 196 -16.34 25.76 -12.08
C GLU A 196 -16.93 26.42 -10.81
N ASP A 197 -18.24 26.26 -10.60
CA ASP A 197 -19.00 26.88 -9.51
C ASP A 197 -19.33 25.93 -8.35
N SER A 198 -18.73 24.74 -8.33
CA SER A 198 -19.00 23.74 -7.31
C SER A 198 -17.98 23.83 -6.18
N ASN A 199 -18.46 24.15 -4.97
CA ASN A 199 -17.76 23.95 -3.71
C ASN A 199 -17.91 22.53 -3.16
N HIS A 200 -18.39 21.55 -3.95
CA HIS A 200 -18.64 20.21 -3.43
C HIS A 200 -17.36 19.42 -3.16
N GLU A 201 -17.07 19.21 -1.88
CA GLU A 201 -16.06 18.30 -1.37
C GLU A 201 -16.45 16.84 -1.68
N SER A 202 -15.76 16.17 -2.61
CA SER A 202 -15.88 14.71 -2.78
C SER A 202 -14.91 14.00 -1.82
N ALA A 203 -15.44 13.43 -0.74
CA ALA A 203 -14.67 12.77 0.31
C ALA A 203 -14.74 11.23 0.21
N THR A 204 -13.76 10.56 -0.41
CA THR A 204 -13.44 9.12 -0.24
C THR A 204 -12.17 8.80 -1.06
N MET A 205 -11.19 7.97 -0.71
CA MET A 205 -11.03 6.76 0.11
C MET A 205 -9.54 6.63 0.55
N ASN A 206 -9.23 5.78 1.55
CA ASN A 206 -7.87 5.23 1.76
C ASN A 206 -7.94 3.77 2.27
N GLN A 207 -6.92 2.96 1.95
CA GLN A 207 -6.80 1.52 2.23
C GLN A 207 -5.59 1.17 3.13
N MET A 208 -5.54 -0.08 3.63
CA MET A 208 -4.58 -0.55 4.66
C MET A 208 -3.91 -1.92 4.40
N TYR A 209 -2.73 -2.07 5.01
CA TYR A 209 -2.00 -3.30 5.32
C TYR A 209 -2.45 -3.92 6.65
N GLY A 210 -2.60 -5.25 6.73
CA GLY A 210 -3.15 -5.97 7.91
C GLY A 210 -4.64 -6.30 7.79
N PHE A 211 -5.26 -5.85 6.71
CA PHE A 211 -6.68 -5.93 6.42
C PHE A 211 -7.24 -7.37 6.41
N ASP A 212 -6.59 -8.33 5.74
CA ASP A 212 -7.07 -9.71 5.65
C ASP A 212 -7.21 -10.38 7.04
N GLY A 213 -6.21 -10.21 7.91
CA GLY A 213 -6.24 -10.73 9.28
C GLY A 213 -7.34 -10.07 10.12
N GLU A 214 -7.55 -8.77 9.93
CA GLU A 214 -8.61 -8.02 10.62
C GLU A 214 -10.01 -8.44 10.16
N VAL A 215 -10.24 -8.59 8.86
CA VAL A 215 -11.54 -9.05 8.32
C VAL A 215 -11.83 -10.47 8.79
N LYS A 216 -10.85 -11.37 8.79
CA LYS A 216 -11.03 -12.74 9.31
C LYS A 216 -11.35 -12.76 10.79
N ALA A 217 -10.71 -11.89 11.58
CA ALA A 217 -10.96 -11.79 13.02
C ALA A 217 -12.33 -11.18 13.34
N LYS A 218 -12.77 -10.16 12.58
CA LYS A 218 -14.04 -9.47 12.83
C LYS A 218 -15.23 -10.17 12.17
N TYR A 219 -15.04 -10.78 11.02
CA TYR A 219 -16.08 -11.37 10.17
C TYR A 219 -15.80 -12.84 9.86
N SER A 220 -15.28 -13.14 8.67
CA SER A 220 -15.08 -14.50 8.18
C SER A 220 -14.06 -14.52 7.03
N THR A 221 -13.55 -15.71 6.70
CA THR A 221 -12.71 -15.93 5.51
C THR A 221 -13.44 -15.53 4.22
N GLN A 222 -14.71 -15.91 4.09
CA GLN A 222 -15.55 -15.60 2.93
C GLN A 222 -15.68 -14.09 2.70
N MET A 223 -15.77 -13.30 3.79
CA MET A 223 -15.80 -11.84 3.71
C MET A 223 -14.47 -11.28 3.19
N ALA A 224 -13.33 -11.82 3.67
CA ALA A 224 -12.00 -11.38 3.22
C ALA A 224 -11.77 -11.68 1.72
N GLU A 225 -12.26 -12.82 1.25
CA GLU A 225 -12.22 -13.18 -0.16
C GLU A 225 -13.12 -12.26 -1.00
N LEU A 226 -14.34 -11.94 -0.55
CA LEU A 226 -15.21 -10.97 -1.23
C LEU A 226 -14.57 -9.58 -1.32
N PHE A 227 -13.93 -9.09 -0.25
CA PHE A 227 -13.17 -7.84 -0.31
C PHE A 227 -12.06 -7.89 -1.36
N THR A 228 -11.36 -9.02 -1.46
CA THR A 228 -10.32 -9.20 -2.49
C THR A 228 -10.91 -9.12 -3.89
N GLU A 229 -12.06 -9.75 -4.13
CA GLU A 229 -12.77 -9.61 -5.41
C GLU A 229 -13.19 -8.16 -5.68
N VAL A 230 -13.72 -7.44 -4.68
CA VAL A 230 -14.10 -6.02 -4.82
C VAL A 230 -12.87 -5.16 -5.15
N TYR A 231 -11.74 -5.40 -4.50
CA TYR A 231 -10.51 -4.62 -4.68
C TYR A 231 -9.89 -4.79 -6.06
N ASN A 232 -10.01 -5.96 -6.67
CA ASN A 232 -9.59 -6.16 -8.06
C ASN A 232 -10.38 -5.26 -9.04
N TRP A 233 -11.58 -4.78 -8.67
CA TRP A 233 -12.38 -3.91 -9.52
C TRP A 233 -12.14 -2.41 -9.30
N LEU A 234 -11.35 -2.02 -8.29
CA LEU A 234 -11.03 -0.61 -8.03
C LEU A 234 -10.38 0.04 -9.27
N PRO A 235 -10.84 1.21 -9.72
CA PRO A 235 -10.13 1.98 -10.73
C PRO A 235 -8.69 2.25 -10.33
N LEU A 236 -7.78 2.23 -11.30
CA LEU A 236 -6.34 2.37 -11.08
C LEU A 236 -5.89 3.84 -11.05
N ALA A 237 -6.64 4.71 -11.73
CA ALA A 237 -6.37 6.14 -11.81
C ALA A 237 -7.64 6.95 -12.06
N HIS A 238 -7.56 8.26 -11.83
CA HIS A 238 -8.61 9.23 -12.13
C HIS A 238 -8.03 10.39 -12.94
N CYS A 239 -8.74 10.85 -13.98
CA CYS A 239 -8.38 12.06 -14.72
C CYS A 239 -9.39 13.17 -14.43
N LEU A 240 -8.93 14.25 -13.81
CA LEU A 240 -9.77 15.37 -13.40
C LEU A 240 -9.73 16.47 -14.47
N ASN A 241 -10.88 16.84 -15.01
CA ASN A 241 -11.05 17.86 -16.07
C ASN A 241 -10.11 17.68 -17.26
N ASN A 242 -9.68 16.45 -17.58
CA ASN A 242 -8.64 16.15 -18.58
C ASN A 242 -7.32 16.90 -18.38
N ARG A 243 -7.03 17.34 -17.14
CA ARG A 243 -5.88 18.20 -16.81
C ARG A 243 -5.00 17.60 -15.72
N VAL A 244 -5.57 16.89 -14.75
CA VAL A 244 -4.81 16.33 -13.61
C VAL A 244 -5.01 14.83 -13.56
N LEU A 245 -3.93 14.06 -13.62
CA LEU A 245 -3.98 12.61 -13.44
C LEU A 245 -3.67 12.25 -11.99
N VAL A 246 -4.51 11.42 -11.38
CA VAL A 246 -4.37 10.94 -10.01
C VAL A 246 -4.20 9.43 -10.00
N MET A 247 -3.13 8.93 -9.38
CA MET A 247 -2.88 7.50 -9.16
C MET A 247 -2.25 7.26 -7.78
N HIS A 248 -2.11 6.01 -7.35
CA HIS A 248 -1.47 5.74 -6.06
C HIS A 248 0.06 5.89 -6.12
N GLY A 249 0.72 5.10 -6.99
CA GLY A 249 2.16 5.01 -7.16
C GLY A 249 2.70 6.10 -8.06
N GLY A 250 2.81 5.86 -9.38
CA GLY A 250 3.35 6.88 -10.27
C GLY A 250 3.39 6.48 -11.74
N LEU A 251 4.43 6.95 -12.43
CA LEU A 251 4.58 6.80 -13.87
C LEU A 251 5.39 5.55 -14.25
N PHE A 252 5.62 5.42 -15.56
CA PHE A 252 5.93 4.15 -16.21
C PHE A 252 7.40 4.01 -16.60
N SER A 253 7.83 2.77 -16.80
CA SER A 253 9.14 2.43 -17.36
C SER A 253 9.23 2.77 -18.86
N ARG A 254 8.08 2.82 -19.55
CA ARG A 254 7.93 3.22 -20.95
C ARG A 254 7.64 4.72 -21.10
N ASP A 255 8.09 5.31 -22.20
CA ASP A 255 7.91 6.74 -22.52
C ASP A 255 6.63 7.04 -23.30
N ASP A 256 6.07 6.04 -23.97
CA ASP A 256 4.99 6.19 -24.95
C ASP A 256 3.59 5.92 -24.37
N VAL A 257 3.48 5.76 -23.05
CA VAL A 257 2.23 5.38 -22.39
C VAL A 257 1.17 6.48 -22.50
N THR A 258 -0.01 6.10 -22.99
CA THR A 258 -1.16 7.00 -23.16
C THR A 258 -2.23 6.80 -22.07
N LEU A 259 -3.10 7.80 -21.88
CA LEU A 259 -4.31 7.63 -21.05
C LEU A 259 -5.22 6.50 -21.55
N GLN A 260 -5.22 6.22 -22.85
CA GLN A 260 -6.01 5.13 -23.42
C GLN A 260 -5.48 3.76 -22.97
N GLU A 261 -4.16 3.57 -22.98
CA GLU A 261 -3.56 2.34 -22.43
C GLU A 261 -3.91 2.12 -20.96
N ILE A 262 -4.08 3.19 -20.16
CA ILE A 262 -4.53 3.08 -18.76
C ILE A 262 -6.01 2.67 -18.68
N ARG A 263 -6.88 3.22 -19.54
CA ARG A 263 -8.31 2.85 -19.61
C ARG A 263 -8.48 1.37 -19.94
N ASP A 264 -7.62 0.84 -20.81
CA ASP A 264 -7.73 -0.50 -21.37
C ASP A 264 -7.06 -1.59 -20.51
N ILE A 265 -6.49 -1.24 -19.34
CA ILE A 265 -5.91 -2.23 -18.42
C ILE A 265 -7.01 -3.17 -17.93
N ASP A 266 -6.83 -4.47 -18.17
CA ASP A 266 -7.59 -5.53 -17.49
C ASP A 266 -7.17 -5.61 -16.02
N ARG A 267 -7.93 -4.93 -15.17
CA ARG A 267 -7.60 -4.72 -13.77
C ARG A 267 -8.17 -5.76 -12.82
N ASN A 268 -9.12 -6.60 -13.25
CA ASN A 268 -9.81 -7.56 -12.37
C ASN A 268 -8.92 -8.78 -12.02
N ARG A 269 -7.79 -8.51 -11.39
CA ARG A 269 -6.76 -9.47 -11.03
C ARG A 269 -5.87 -8.88 -9.94
N GLN A 270 -5.01 -9.72 -9.38
CA GLN A 270 -3.94 -9.22 -8.52
C GLN A 270 -2.91 -8.45 -9.38
N PRO A 271 -2.31 -7.38 -8.85
CA PRO A 271 -1.27 -6.66 -9.56
C PRO A 271 -0.14 -7.61 -9.98
N PRO A 272 0.28 -7.59 -11.26
CA PRO A 272 1.45 -8.35 -11.71
C PRO A 272 2.75 -7.78 -11.12
N ASP A 273 3.84 -8.54 -11.25
CA ASP A 273 5.18 -8.09 -10.85
C ASP A 273 5.75 -6.98 -11.76
N GLU A 274 5.19 -6.81 -12.96
CA GLU A 274 5.62 -5.83 -13.98
C GLU A 274 4.45 -5.28 -14.82
N GLY A 275 4.71 -4.22 -15.57
CA GLY A 275 3.75 -3.60 -16.49
C GLY A 275 2.92 -2.47 -15.87
N LEU A 276 2.00 -1.90 -16.66
CA LEU A 276 1.34 -0.63 -16.34
C LEU A 276 0.56 -0.65 -15.01
N MET A 277 -0.18 -1.74 -14.75
CA MET A 277 -0.91 -1.90 -13.49
C MET A 277 0.02 -1.92 -12.28
N CYS A 278 1.18 -2.56 -12.41
CA CYS A 278 2.19 -2.61 -11.35
C CYS A 278 2.77 -1.21 -11.11
N GLU A 279 3.21 -0.53 -12.17
CA GLU A 279 3.88 0.77 -12.10
C GLU A 279 2.94 1.88 -11.58
N LEU A 280 1.66 1.88 -11.94
CA LEU A 280 0.65 2.79 -11.39
C LEU A 280 0.49 2.67 -9.88
N LEU A 281 0.79 1.51 -9.30
CA LEU A 281 0.63 1.24 -7.88
C LEU A 281 1.94 1.36 -7.10
N TRP A 282 3.11 1.17 -7.74
CA TRP A 282 4.38 0.97 -7.04
C TRP A 282 5.52 1.91 -7.43
N SER A 283 5.41 2.67 -8.51
CA SER A 283 6.48 3.58 -8.92
C SER A 283 6.59 4.81 -8.01
N ASP A 284 7.81 5.32 -7.86
CA ASP A 284 8.12 6.51 -7.07
C ASP A 284 8.85 7.58 -7.91
N PRO A 285 8.63 8.88 -7.65
CA PRO A 285 9.44 9.93 -8.27
C PRO A 285 10.88 9.91 -7.74
N GLN A 286 11.83 10.34 -8.58
CA GLN A 286 13.22 10.61 -8.19
C GLN A 286 13.66 12.00 -8.63
N PRO A 287 14.56 12.67 -7.91
CA PRO A 287 14.97 14.03 -8.26
C PRO A 287 15.87 14.08 -9.51
N GLN A 288 16.59 13.00 -9.82
CA GLN A 288 17.46 12.94 -11.01
C GLN A 288 16.65 12.63 -12.27
N LYS A 289 17.10 13.15 -13.41
CA LYS A 289 16.52 12.80 -14.72
C LYS A 289 16.69 11.31 -15.05
N GLY A 290 15.82 10.79 -15.90
CA GLY A 290 15.79 9.42 -16.38
C GLY A 290 15.01 8.50 -15.47
N ARG A 291 15.39 7.21 -15.46
CA ARG A 291 14.76 6.16 -14.67
C ARG A 291 15.81 5.40 -13.89
N ALA A 292 15.42 4.85 -12.75
CA ALA A 292 16.24 3.93 -11.97
C ALA A 292 15.40 2.74 -11.46
N PRO A 293 16.05 1.61 -11.11
CA PRO A 293 15.35 0.52 -10.43
C PRO A 293 14.66 1.02 -9.17
N SER A 294 13.43 0.56 -8.90
CA SER A 294 12.69 1.00 -7.72
C SER A 294 13.41 0.63 -6.42
N LYS A 295 13.45 1.59 -5.48
CA LYS A 295 13.93 1.37 -4.11
C LYS A 295 13.11 0.31 -3.37
N ARG A 296 11.87 0.08 -3.80
CA ARG A 296 10.94 -0.92 -3.25
C ARG A 296 11.18 -2.32 -3.81
N GLY A 297 11.93 -2.45 -4.91
CA GLY A 297 12.16 -3.72 -5.60
C GLY A 297 11.02 -4.15 -6.55
N VAL A 298 10.03 -3.29 -6.75
CA VAL A 298 8.89 -3.43 -7.66
C VAL A 298 8.51 -2.04 -8.20
N GLY A 299 8.11 -1.95 -9.47
CA GLY A 299 7.93 -0.67 -10.18
C GLY A 299 9.24 0.00 -10.58
N VAL A 300 9.19 1.29 -10.89
CA VAL A 300 10.35 2.08 -11.35
C VAL A 300 10.46 3.40 -10.60
N GLN A 301 11.67 3.95 -10.48
CA GLN A 301 11.86 5.35 -10.14
C GLN A 301 11.90 6.20 -11.40
N PHE A 302 11.18 7.32 -11.45
CA PHE A 302 11.08 8.18 -12.63
C PHE A 302 11.43 9.64 -12.33
N GLY A 303 12.20 10.27 -13.22
CA GLY A 303 12.68 11.63 -13.07
C GLY A 303 11.74 12.72 -13.60
N PRO A 304 12.11 14.01 -13.44
CA PRO A 304 11.32 15.13 -13.92
C PRO A 304 11.07 15.14 -15.43
N ASP A 305 12.03 14.66 -16.22
CA ASP A 305 11.94 14.52 -17.67
C ASP A 305 10.89 13.49 -18.10
N VAL A 306 10.78 12.38 -17.37
CA VAL A 306 9.74 11.36 -17.59
C VAL A 306 8.36 11.94 -17.32
N THR A 307 8.19 12.64 -16.19
CA THR A 307 6.94 13.33 -15.87
C THR A 307 6.57 14.35 -16.92
N GLN A 308 7.52 15.20 -17.32
CA GLN A 308 7.25 16.24 -18.31
C GLN A 308 6.89 15.64 -19.68
N ASN A 309 7.55 14.57 -20.11
CA ASN A 309 7.22 13.90 -21.36
C ASN A 309 5.80 13.31 -21.34
N PHE A 310 5.46 12.57 -20.28
CA PHE A 310 4.14 11.95 -20.14
C PHE A 310 3.01 12.99 -20.14
N LEU A 311 3.19 14.07 -19.37
CA LEU A 311 2.21 15.16 -19.29
C LEU A 311 2.01 15.84 -20.65
N ARG A 312 3.10 16.15 -21.36
CA ARG A 312 3.05 16.75 -22.69
C ARG A 312 2.33 15.86 -23.70
N MET A 313 2.62 14.56 -23.70
CA MET A 313 2.01 13.59 -24.61
C MET A 313 0.50 13.45 -24.38
N ASN A 314 0.07 13.52 -23.12
CA ASN A 314 -1.32 13.31 -22.73
C ASN A 314 -2.09 14.62 -22.49
N SER A 315 -1.50 15.77 -22.83
CA SER A 315 -2.09 17.11 -22.63
C SER A 315 -2.55 17.38 -21.18
N LEU A 316 -1.73 16.96 -20.21
CA LEU A 316 -1.99 17.11 -18.78
C LEU A 316 -1.12 18.23 -18.17
N ASP A 317 -1.61 18.81 -17.09
CA ASP A 317 -0.90 19.87 -16.36
C ASP A 317 0.10 19.32 -15.36
N TYR A 318 -0.31 18.33 -14.56
CA TYR A 318 0.52 17.68 -13.52
C TYR A 318 -0.12 16.35 -13.06
N ILE A 319 0.64 15.58 -12.29
CA ILE A 319 0.13 14.37 -11.61
C ILE A 319 0.02 14.56 -10.10
N VAL A 320 -0.97 13.91 -9.49
CA VAL A 320 -1.09 13.74 -8.05
C VAL A 320 -0.94 12.26 -7.72
N ARG A 321 -0.12 11.96 -6.73
CA ARG A 321 0.10 10.60 -6.24
C ARG A 321 0.22 10.56 -4.72
N SER A 322 0.31 9.36 -4.15
CA SER A 322 0.42 9.16 -2.69
C SER A 322 1.64 8.31 -2.34
N HIS A 323 1.46 7.07 -1.88
CA HIS A 323 2.45 5.98 -1.74
C HIS A 323 3.73 6.22 -0.91
N GLU A 324 4.14 7.46 -0.64
CA GLU A 324 5.28 7.82 0.22
C GLU A 324 4.83 8.72 1.36
N VAL A 325 5.28 8.43 2.57
CA VAL A 325 5.10 9.30 3.73
C VAL A 325 5.85 10.60 3.50
N LYS A 326 5.23 11.73 3.87
CA LYS A 326 5.82 13.07 3.83
C LYS A 326 5.58 13.79 5.15
N ASN A 327 6.58 14.53 5.63
CA ASN A 327 6.55 15.17 6.95
C ASN A 327 5.36 16.12 7.11
N ASP A 328 5.08 16.95 6.11
CA ASP A 328 3.94 17.88 6.11
C ASP A 328 2.66 17.25 5.51
N GLY A 329 2.67 15.95 5.24
CA GLY A 329 1.61 15.23 4.55
C GLY A 329 1.58 15.46 3.04
N TYR A 330 2.46 16.28 2.48
CA TYR A 330 2.59 16.46 1.03
C TYR A 330 4.01 16.87 0.62
N GLU A 331 4.32 16.75 -0.67
CA GLU A 331 5.55 17.26 -1.28
C GLU A 331 5.30 17.60 -2.76
N VAL A 332 5.87 18.71 -3.22
CA VAL A 332 5.79 19.14 -4.62
C VAL A 332 7.15 18.93 -5.28
N GLY A 333 7.21 17.98 -6.21
CA GLY A 333 8.40 17.61 -6.97
C GLY A 333 8.28 17.90 -8.46
N HIS A 334 9.39 17.66 -9.18
CA HIS A 334 9.49 17.76 -10.64
C HIS A 334 8.97 19.11 -11.17
N ASP A 335 9.49 20.21 -10.62
CA ASP A 335 9.11 21.58 -11.03
C ASP A 335 7.59 21.86 -10.95
N GLY A 336 6.92 21.31 -9.93
CA GLY A 336 5.49 21.48 -9.72
C GLY A 336 4.61 20.49 -10.49
N LYS A 337 5.21 19.51 -11.16
CA LYS A 337 4.51 18.58 -12.06
C LYS A 337 4.21 17.21 -11.44
N CYS A 338 4.82 16.88 -10.30
CA CYS A 338 4.56 15.64 -9.56
C CYS A 338 4.30 15.96 -8.10
N ILE A 339 3.07 15.76 -7.64
CA ILE A 339 2.64 16.09 -6.28
C ILE A 339 2.42 14.80 -5.50
N THR A 340 3.06 14.66 -4.35
CA THR A 340 2.77 13.60 -3.38
C THR A 340 1.83 14.13 -2.30
N VAL A 341 0.74 13.42 -2.00
CA VAL A 341 -0.15 13.68 -0.85
C VAL A 341 -0.34 12.42 -0.01
N PHE A 342 -0.26 12.57 1.30
CA PHE A 342 -0.30 11.48 2.27
C PHE A 342 -1.20 11.84 3.45
N SER A 343 -2.23 11.04 3.69
CA SER A 343 -3.34 11.38 4.58
C SER A 343 -3.36 10.58 5.90
N ALA A 344 -2.27 9.89 6.23
CA ALA A 344 -2.14 9.18 7.51
C ALA A 344 -1.18 9.96 8.44
N PRO A 345 -1.69 10.89 9.27
CA PRO A 345 -0.86 11.57 10.26
C PRO A 345 -0.35 10.59 11.32
N ASN A 346 0.84 10.84 11.86
CA ASN A 346 1.55 9.98 12.79
C ASN A 346 1.51 8.51 12.34
N TYR A 347 1.93 8.27 11.09
CA TYR A 347 1.84 6.96 10.46
C TYR A 347 2.40 5.86 11.38
N CYS A 348 1.67 4.76 11.50
CA CYS A 348 2.00 3.64 12.39
C CYS A 348 2.34 4.06 13.84
N ASP A 349 1.71 5.11 14.36
CA ASP A 349 1.87 5.65 15.72
C ASP A 349 3.31 6.04 16.13
N THR A 350 4.22 6.11 15.16
CA THR A 350 5.67 6.22 15.41
C THR A 350 6.31 7.36 14.66
N MET A 351 5.67 7.82 13.59
CA MET A 351 6.31 8.65 12.59
C MET A 351 6.29 10.13 12.92
N GLY A 352 5.22 10.60 13.56
CA GLY A 352 5.06 12.03 13.89
C GLY A 352 4.80 12.94 12.68
N ASN A 353 4.66 12.41 11.46
CA ASN A 353 4.31 13.19 10.27
C ASN A 353 2.90 13.78 10.37
N ARG A 354 2.64 14.87 9.65
CA ARG A 354 1.29 15.38 9.39
C ARG A 354 0.62 14.56 8.29
N GLY A 355 -0.70 14.58 8.27
CA GLY A 355 -1.51 14.18 7.12
C GLY A 355 -1.83 15.41 6.30
N ALA A 356 -2.13 15.25 5.01
CA ALA A 356 -2.67 16.32 4.20
C ALA A 356 -3.73 15.82 3.22
N PHE A 357 -4.53 16.76 2.70
CA PHE A 357 -5.40 16.58 1.56
C PHE A 357 -5.27 17.77 0.61
N ILE A 358 -5.66 17.58 -0.65
CA ILE A 358 -5.62 18.60 -1.70
C ILE A 358 -7.06 19.01 -2.02
N ILE A 359 -7.32 20.31 -2.04
CA ILE A 359 -8.53 20.90 -2.59
C ILE A 359 -8.21 21.37 -4.01
N LEU A 360 -9.03 20.96 -4.98
CA LEU A 360 -8.97 21.41 -6.36
C LEU A 360 -10.29 22.12 -6.69
N ASN A 361 -10.19 23.24 -7.40
CA ASN A 361 -11.36 23.90 -7.98
C ASN A 361 -11.39 23.64 -9.50
N GLY A 362 -12.58 23.56 -10.09
CA GLY A 362 -12.74 23.29 -11.52
C GLY A 362 -12.21 24.41 -12.43
N LYS A 363 -12.10 25.63 -11.91
CA LYS A 363 -11.73 26.85 -12.64
C LYS A 363 -10.26 26.89 -13.04
N ASP A 364 -9.35 26.71 -12.08
CA ASP A 364 -7.91 26.78 -12.31
C ASP A 364 -7.21 25.42 -12.19
N MET A 365 -7.86 24.42 -11.59
CA MET A 365 -7.28 23.12 -11.25
C MET A 365 -5.96 23.26 -10.46
N ARG A 366 -5.81 24.33 -9.69
CA ARG A 366 -4.63 24.57 -8.86
C ARG A 366 -4.75 23.78 -7.55
N PRO A 367 -3.68 23.11 -7.09
CA PRO A 367 -3.69 22.39 -5.83
C PRO A 367 -3.59 23.35 -4.63
N TYR A 368 -4.55 23.25 -3.71
CA TYR A 368 -4.51 23.90 -2.40
C TYR A 368 -4.35 22.85 -1.31
N PHE A 369 -3.25 22.92 -0.56
CA PHE A 369 -2.89 21.92 0.44
C PHE A 369 -3.41 22.30 1.82
N THR A 370 -4.02 21.34 2.51
CA THR A 370 -4.39 21.46 3.92
C THR A 370 -3.79 20.32 4.71
N SER A 371 -2.87 20.64 5.63
CA SER A 371 -2.22 19.65 6.50
C SER A 371 -2.87 19.61 7.88
N TYR A 372 -3.00 18.42 8.46
CA TYR A 372 -3.63 18.15 9.75
C TYR A 372 -2.82 17.15 10.59
N GLU A 373 -3.05 17.16 11.90
CA GLU A 373 -2.34 16.30 12.87
C GLU A 373 -3.15 15.06 13.22
N ALA A 374 -2.49 14.12 13.90
CA ALA A 374 -3.13 12.90 14.36
C ALA A 374 -4.08 13.20 15.53
N MET A 375 -5.19 12.44 15.59
CA MET A 375 -6.14 12.47 16.69
C MET A 375 -5.99 11.21 17.56
N PRO A 376 -6.34 11.27 18.85
CA PRO A 376 -6.34 10.09 19.71
C PRO A 376 -7.23 8.98 19.14
N HIS A 377 -6.81 7.73 19.27
CA HIS A 377 -7.56 6.54 18.88
C HIS A 377 -7.51 5.47 19.98
N PRO A 378 -8.40 4.47 19.95
CA PRO A 378 -8.37 3.35 20.89
C PRO A 378 -7.03 2.63 20.94
N ASN A 379 -6.75 1.97 22.07
CA ASN A 379 -5.50 1.27 22.33
C ASN A 379 -5.40 -0.08 21.58
N VAL A 380 -5.35 -0.02 20.26
CA VAL A 380 -5.05 -1.14 19.37
C VAL A 380 -3.78 -0.79 18.62
N ARG A 381 -2.73 -1.59 18.80
CA ARG A 381 -1.43 -1.31 18.18
C ARG A 381 -1.48 -1.44 16.65
N PRO A 382 -0.67 -0.68 15.91
CA PRO A 382 -0.46 -0.89 14.48
C PRO A 382 -0.05 -2.34 14.21
N MET A 383 -0.53 -2.90 13.09
CA MET A 383 -0.21 -4.26 12.67
C MET A 383 -0.61 -5.36 13.68
N ALA A 384 -1.56 -5.09 14.60
CA ALA A 384 -2.02 -6.07 15.60
C ALA A 384 -2.48 -7.41 14.99
N TYR A 385 -3.13 -7.33 13.82
CA TYR A 385 -3.68 -8.48 13.08
C TYR A 385 -2.77 -8.98 11.96
N ALA A 386 -1.62 -8.34 11.74
CA ALA A 386 -0.67 -8.76 10.72
C ALA A 386 0.11 -10.02 11.15
N ASN A 387 0.70 -10.70 10.18
CA ASN A 387 1.60 -11.82 10.46
C ASN A 387 2.72 -11.36 11.41
N SER A 388 3.07 -12.19 12.40
CA SER A 388 4.11 -11.86 13.39
C SER A 388 5.46 -11.50 12.76
N LEU A 389 5.74 -12.04 11.57
CA LEU A 389 6.92 -11.74 10.78
C LEU A 389 7.00 -10.31 10.29
N LEU A 390 5.89 -9.58 10.16
CA LEU A 390 5.82 -8.21 9.65
C LEU A 390 5.71 -7.16 10.77
N LYS A 391 5.55 -7.59 12.03
CA LYS A 391 5.42 -6.68 13.19
C LYS A 391 6.65 -5.81 13.43
N PHE A 392 7.79 -6.14 12.84
CA PHE A 392 8.99 -5.29 12.90
C PHE A 392 8.88 -4.03 12.02
N MET A 393 7.81 -3.83 11.25
CA MET A 393 7.63 -2.62 10.45
C MET A 393 7.21 -1.41 11.30
N CYS A 394 6.53 -1.64 12.42
CA CYS A 394 6.10 -0.60 13.35
C CYS A 394 6.86 -0.66 14.68
#